data_AF-A0A9D4XXN2-F1
#
_entry.id   AF-A0A9D4XXN2-F1
#
_cell.length_a   1.000
_cell.length_b   1.000
_cell.length_c   1.000
_cell.angle_alpha   90.00
_cell.angle_beta   90.00
_cell.angle_gamma   90.00
#
_symmetry.space_group_name_H-M   'P 1'
#
loop_
_entity.id
_entity.type
_entity.pdbx_description
1 polymer ?
#
loop_
_entity_poly.entity_id
_entity_poly.type
_entity_poly.pdbx_seq_one_letter_code
_entity_poly.pdbx_strand_id
1 'polypeptide(L)'
;MLLYHVACRLSELCTNFVFPIPSHEMEEVVEAIGLIVSSLAPPRKEFHFVPIETVYSSDSSDGKERLIQLMNVASDPTSREDMLLSLRMLALQKVASEFGYNRIVLGSCISSIAAHVVSATVKGQGYSLPADIQCVDARWEIPVVLPLRDCFIQEINMFCRLDRFVLL
;
A
#
# COMPACT_ATOMS: atom_id res chain seq x y z
N MET A 1 -0.46 14.63 -3.56
CA MET A 1 -1.56 14.39 -4.52
C MET A 1 -1.14 14.60 -5.99
N LEU A 2 0.16 14.51 -6.34
CA LEU A 2 0.65 14.73 -7.73
C LEU A 2 1.40 13.53 -8.35
N LEU A 3 1.86 12.56 -7.56
CA LEU A 3 2.58 11.40 -8.12
C LEU A 3 1.67 10.41 -8.88
N TYR A 4 0.44 10.20 -8.41
CA TYR A 4 -0.48 9.22 -9.01
C TYR A 4 -0.90 9.58 -10.44
N HIS A 5 -1.01 10.88 -10.74
CA HIS A 5 -1.45 11.32 -12.06
C HIS A 5 -0.36 11.15 -13.14
N VAL A 6 0.92 11.14 -12.74
CA VAL A 6 2.06 10.94 -13.65
C VAL A 6 2.26 9.45 -13.95
N ALA A 7 2.12 8.58 -12.94
CA ALA A 7 2.24 7.13 -13.15
C ALA A 7 1.08 6.55 -13.99
N CYS A 8 -0.15 7.01 -13.77
CA CYS A 8 -1.33 6.51 -14.48
C CYS A 8 -1.35 6.90 -15.97
N ARG A 9 -0.71 8.02 -16.35
CA ARG A 9 -0.57 8.42 -17.76
C ARG A 9 0.45 7.61 -18.56
N LEU A 10 1.37 6.92 -17.89
CA LEU A 10 2.37 6.07 -18.55
C LEU A 10 1.83 4.65 -18.82
N SER A 11 0.83 4.18 -18.05
CA SER A 11 0.22 2.86 -18.26
C SER A 11 -0.89 2.84 -19.31
N GLU A 12 -1.53 3.97 -19.61
CA GLU A 12 -2.62 4.06 -20.60
C GLU A 12 -2.14 4.14 -22.07
N LEU A 13 -0.83 4.23 -22.33
CA LEU A 13 -0.29 4.30 -23.71
C LEU A 13 0.14 2.97 -24.33
N CYS A 14 0.05 1.85 -23.60
CA CYS A 14 0.53 0.56 -24.09
C CYS A 14 -0.59 -0.47 -24.25
N THR A 15 -1.60 -0.18 -25.06
CA THR A 15 -2.36 -1.25 -25.73
C THR A 15 -2.92 -0.74 -27.06
N ASN A 16 -2.33 -1.29 -28.13
CA ASN A 16 -2.68 -1.17 -29.56
C ASN A 16 -1.96 -0.06 -30.35
N PHE A 17 -1.24 -0.52 -31.37
CA PHE A 17 -0.43 0.17 -32.38
C PHE A 17 1.07 0.32 -32.09
N VAL A 18 1.84 -0.71 -32.48
CA VAL A 18 3.26 -0.57 -32.79
C VAL A 18 3.38 0.14 -34.14
N PHE A 19 3.40 1.46 -34.13
CA PHE A 19 3.98 2.22 -35.25
C PHE A 19 5.46 2.44 -34.96
N PRO A 20 6.37 2.25 -35.94
CA PRO A 20 7.77 2.58 -35.76
C PRO A 20 7.90 4.10 -35.70
N ILE A 21 8.03 4.64 -34.49
CA ILE A 21 8.34 6.05 -34.27
C ILE A 21 9.80 6.27 -34.73
N PRO A 22 10.11 7.27 -35.56
CA PRO A 22 11.47 7.59 -35.96
C PRO A 22 12.37 7.79 -34.74
N SER A 23 13.59 7.24 -34.76
CA SER A 23 14.50 7.22 -33.58
C SER A 23 14.77 8.60 -32.98
N HIS A 24 14.76 9.65 -33.79
CA HIS A 24 14.97 11.04 -33.38
C HIS A 24 13.80 11.60 -32.53
N GLU A 25 12.55 11.26 -32.88
CA GLU A 25 11.38 11.69 -32.11
C GLU A 25 11.32 10.98 -30.75
N MET A 26 11.78 9.72 -30.69
CA MET A 26 11.91 8.99 -29.43
C MET A 26 12.96 9.60 -28.50
N GLU A 27 14.12 10.03 -29.03
CA GLU A 27 15.17 10.69 -28.24
C GLU A 27 14.70 12.03 -27.68
N GLU A 28 14.01 12.85 -28.48
CA GLU A 28 13.43 14.13 -28.03
C GLU A 28 12.37 13.92 -26.93
N VAL A 29 11.51 12.90 -27.08
CA VAL A 29 10.50 12.58 -26.07
C VAL A 29 11.15 12.10 -24.77
N VAL A 30 12.19 11.26 -24.85
CA VAL A 30 12.92 10.79 -23.66
C VAL A 30 13.65 11.95 -22.96
N GLU A 31 14.26 12.87 -23.71
CA GLU A 31 14.92 14.05 -23.17
C GLU A 31 13.91 15.01 -22.51
N ALA A 32 12.76 15.25 -23.16
CA ALA A 32 11.68 16.05 -22.59
C ALA A 32 11.12 15.43 -21.30
N ILE A 33 10.93 14.11 -21.26
CA ILE A 33 10.52 13.39 -20.05
C ILE A 33 11.59 13.55 -18.96
N GLY A 34 12.88 13.41 -19.30
CA GLY A 34 13.99 13.59 -18.36
C GLY A 34 14.03 15.01 -17.74
N LEU A 35 13.83 16.04 -18.54
CA LEU A 35 13.74 17.44 -18.08
C LEU A 35 12.52 17.69 -17.18
N ILE A 36 11.38 17.10 -17.50
CA ILE A 36 10.18 17.19 -16.66
C ILE A 36 10.42 16.48 -15.33
N VAL A 37 10.91 15.24 -15.35
CA VAL A 37 11.15 14.43 -14.14
C VAL A 37 12.18 15.09 -13.22
N SER A 38 13.25 15.67 -13.78
CA SER A 38 14.26 16.38 -13.00
C SER A 38 13.77 17.69 -12.40
N SER A 39 12.79 18.35 -13.03
CA SER A 39 12.15 19.57 -12.51
C SER A 39 11.13 19.30 -11.38
N LEU A 40 10.68 18.06 -11.23
CA LEU A 40 9.81 17.65 -10.12
C LEU A 40 10.67 17.51 -8.86
N ALA A 41 10.59 18.50 -7.95
CA ALA A 41 11.21 18.39 -6.64
C ALA A 41 10.78 17.06 -5.99
N PRO A 42 11.71 16.26 -5.42
CA PRO A 42 11.33 15.05 -4.72
C PRO A 42 10.32 15.44 -3.64
N PRO A 43 9.16 14.74 -3.56
CA PRO A 43 8.17 15.08 -2.55
C PRO A 43 8.87 15.08 -1.19
N ARG A 44 8.66 16.12 -0.38
CA ARG A 44 9.11 16.12 1.01
C ARG A 44 8.50 14.90 1.69
N LYS A 45 9.31 13.87 1.90
CA LYS A 45 8.92 12.65 2.60
C LYS A 45 9.23 12.87 4.07
N GLU A 46 8.28 13.42 4.81
CA GLU A 46 8.35 13.35 6.27
C GLU A 46 8.05 11.92 6.69
N PHE A 47 9.09 11.22 7.14
CA PHE A 47 9.00 9.86 7.63
C PHE A 47 8.67 9.90 9.12
N HIS A 48 7.39 9.77 9.44
CA HIS A 48 6.94 9.65 10.82
C HIS A 48 7.07 8.19 11.26
N PHE A 49 8.14 7.90 12.01
CA PHE A 49 8.34 6.60 12.64
C PHE A 49 7.71 6.61 14.01
N VAL A 50 6.65 5.83 14.18
CA VAL A 50 5.95 5.66 15.44
C VAL A 50 6.25 4.23 15.92
N PRO A 51 7.06 4.05 16.98
CA PRO A 51 7.43 2.73 17.47
C PRO A 51 6.18 2.00 18.00
N ILE A 52 6.07 0.68 17.78
CA ILE A 52 4.84 -0.09 18.06
C ILE A 52 4.41 0.01 19.52
N GLU A 53 5.36 0.28 20.42
CA GLU A 53 5.17 0.47 21.85
C GLU A 53 4.23 1.65 22.17
N THR A 54 4.16 2.65 21.28
CA THR A 54 3.27 3.81 21.43
C THR A 54 1.82 3.54 21.05
N VAL A 55 1.54 2.40 20.38
CA VAL A 55 0.17 1.95 20.12
C VAL A 55 -0.51 1.55 21.44
N TYR A 56 0.27 1.11 22.44
CA TYR A 56 -0.21 0.79 23.78
C TYR A 56 -0.09 2.03 24.68
N SER A 57 -1.05 2.19 25.59
CA SER A 57 -0.98 3.25 26.61
C SER A 57 0.24 3.02 27.50
N SER A 58 1.09 4.04 27.62
CA SER A 58 2.26 4.04 28.52
C SER A 58 1.87 3.95 30.00
N ASP A 59 0.60 4.17 30.33
CA ASP A 59 0.06 4.10 31.70
C ASP A 59 -0.24 2.65 32.14
N SER A 60 -0.15 1.68 31.22
CA SER A 60 -0.40 0.28 31.49
C SER A 60 0.90 -0.53 31.40
N SER A 61 1.46 -0.89 32.55
CA SER A 61 2.60 -1.81 32.65
C SER A 61 2.33 -3.23 32.11
N ASP A 62 1.10 -3.51 31.68
CA ASP A 62 0.57 -4.82 31.25
C ASP A 62 0.01 -4.80 29.82
N GLY A 63 0.19 -3.71 29.05
CA GLY A 63 -0.42 -3.55 27.72
C GLY A 63 -0.01 -4.63 26.71
N LYS A 64 1.26 -5.03 26.72
CA LYS A 64 1.81 -6.09 25.86
C LYS A 64 1.24 -7.46 26.24
N GLU A 65 1.28 -7.81 27.51
CA GLU A 65 0.71 -9.05 28.06
C GLU A 65 -0.79 -9.15 27.77
N ARG A 66 -1.55 -8.06 27.91
CA ARG A 66 -2.97 -8.02 27.53
C ARG A 66 -3.19 -8.26 26.05
N LEU A 67 -2.37 -7.67 25.16
CA LEU A 67 -2.46 -7.96 23.73
C LEU A 67 -2.15 -9.44 23.46
N ILE A 68 -1.10 -9.99 24.08
CA ILE A 68 -0.76 -11.41 23.92
C ILE A 68 -1.91 -12.29 24.39
N GLN A 69 -2.51 -12.00 25.55
CA GLN A 69 -3.68 -12.71 26.06
C GLN A 69 -4.85 -12.63 25.07
N LEU A 70 -5.14 -11.43 24.54
CA LEU A 70 -6.18 -11.20 23.55
C LEU A 70 -5.92 -12.06 22.29
N MET A 71 -4.70 -12.04 21.75
CA MET A 71 -4.32 -12.85 20.58
C MET A 71 -4.41 -14.36 20.84
N ASN A 72 -4.22 -14.80 22.08
CA ASN A 72 -4.31 -16.20 22.48
C ASN A 72 -5.76 -16.67 22.71
N VAL A 73 -6.75 -15.77 22.76
CA VAL A 73 -8.18 -16.14 22.74
C VAL A 73 -8.54 -16.82 21.40
N ALA A 74 -7.89 -16.40 20.31
CA ALA A 74 -8.00 -17.03 19.00
C ALA A 74 -7.19 -18.35 18.96
N SER A 75 -7.91 -19.47 19.13
CA SER A 75 -7.33 -20.80 19.23
C SER A 75 -6.77 -21.31 17.90
N ASP A 76 -7.41 -20.98 16.78
CA ASP A 76 -6.96 -21.38 15.45
C ASP A 76 -6.02 -20.33 14.80
N PRO A 77 -5.02 -20.75 14.01
CA PRO A 77 -4.06 -19.83 13.42
C PRO A 77 -4.70 -18.87 12.41
N THR A 78 -5.79 -19.26 11.76
CA THR A 78 -6.46 -18.45 10.73
C THR A 78 -7.21 -17.28 11.36
N SER A 79 -7.96 -17.50 12.44
CA SER A 79 -8.62 -16.43 13.20
C SER A 79 -7.62 -15.50 13.85
N ARG A 80 -6.46 -16.01 14.28
CA ARG A 80 -5.37 -15.19 14.81
C ARG A 80 -4.79 -14.26 13.75
N GLU A 81 -4.58 -14.75 12.53
CA GLU A 81 -4.13 -13.94 11.40
C GLU A 81 -5.16 -12.85 11.04
N ASP A 82 -6.44 -13.21 10.95
CA ASP A 82 -7.53 -12.26 10.67
C ASP A 82 -7.64 -11.18 11.76
N MET A 83 -7.52 -11.60 13.02
CA MET A 83 -7.52 -10.70 14.16
C MET A 83 -6.34 -9.74 14.14
N LEU A 84 -5.14 -10.22 13.79
CA LEU A 84 -3.95 -9.38 13.66
C LEU A 84 -4.11 -8.35 12.54
N LEU A 85 -4.67 -8.75 11.39
CA LEU A 85 -4.94 -7.85 10.27
C LEU A 85 -5.94 -6.76 10.67
N SER A 86 -7.03 -7.13 11.35
CA SER A 86 -8.02 -6.19 11.86
C SER A 86 -7.43 -5.21 12.88
N LEU A 87 -6.64 -5.71 13.84
CA LEU A 87 -5.99 -4.86 14.86
C LEU A 87 -5.00 -3.87 14.23
N ARG A 88 -4.23 -4.32 13.24
CA ARG A 88 -3.31 -3.44 12.50
C ARG A 88 -4.06 -2.30 11.82
N MET A 89 -5.18 -2.57 11.17
CA MET A 89 -5.99 -1.52 10.55
C MET A 89 -6.58 -0.57 11.57
N LEU A 90 -7.12 -1.06 12.69
CA LEU A 90 -7.63 -0.22 13.76
C LEU A 90 -6.54 0.69 14.36
N ALA A 91 -5.33 0.17 14.56
CA ALA A 91 -4.20 0.96 15.04
C ALA A 91 -3.80 2.05 14.05
N LEU A 92 -3.74 1.73 12.75
CA LEU A 92 -3.45 2.70 11.70
C LEU A 92 -4.52 3.80 11.62
N GLN A 93 -5.80 3.45 11.74
CA GLN A 93 -6.91 4.41 11.76
C GLN A 93 -6.82 5.35 12.96
N LYS A 94 -6.53 4.81 14.16
CA LYS A 94 -6.36 5.61 15.37
C LYS A 94 -5.24 6.64 15.21
N VAL A 95 -4.05 6.20 14.80
CA VAL A 95 -2.91 7.10 14.57
C VAL A 95 -3.24 8.12 13.49
N ALA A 96 -3.90 7.70 12.41
CA ALA A 96 -4.26 8.62 11.35
C ALA A 96 -5.23 9.72 11.83
N SER A 97 -6.19 9.38 12.69
CA SER A 97 -7.14 10.34 13.27
C SER A 97 -6.45 11.28 14.26
N GLU A 98 -5.62 10.76 15.16
CA GLU A 98 -4.90 11.55 16.18
C GLU A 98 -3.97 12.60 15.56
N PHE A 99 -3.32 12.28 14.44
CA PHE A 99 -2.40 13.19 13.74
C PHE A 99 -3.08 14.01 12.63
N GLY A 100 -4.39 13.87 12.44
CA GLY A 100 -5.16 14.62 11.44
C GLY A 100 -4.78 14.25 9.99
N TYR A 101 -4.33 13.02 9.74
CA TYR A 101 -4.07 12.53 8.39
C TYR A 101 -5.40 12.26 7.65
N ASN A 102 -5.43 12.56 6.35
CA ASN A 102 -6.65 12.44 5.55
C ASN A 102 -6.77 11.14 4.75
N ARG A 103 -5.69 10.35 4.65
CA ARG A 103 -5.63 9.07 3.92
C ARG A 103 -4.57 8.15 4.51
N ILE A 104 -4.82 6.86 4.43
CA ILE A 104 -3.84 5.80 4.74
C ILE A 104 -3.42 5.14 3.43
N VAL A 105 -2.11 5.05 3.19
CA VAL A 105 -1.56 4.42 1.98
C VAL A 105 -0.96 3.08 2.36
N LEU A 106 -1.45 1.98 1.78
CA LEU A 106 -0.89 0.64 2.02
C LEU A 106 -0.10 0.16 0.80
N GLY A 107 1.00 -0.53 1.06
CA GLY A 107 1.87 -1.12 0.03
C GLY A 107 1.37 -2.45 -0.54
N SER A 108 0.06 -2.71 -0.54
CA SER A 108 -0.50 -3.97 -1.04
C SER A 108 -0.40 -4.01 -2.57
N CYS A 109 0.26 -5.05 -3.08
CA CYS A 109 0.45 -5.28 -4.51
C CYS A 109 -0.54 -6.32 -5.06
N ILE A 110 -0.63 -6.48 -6.39
CA ILE A 110 -1.58 -7.44 -7.00
C ILE A 110 -1.34 -8.86 -6.51
N SER A 111 -0.08 -9.23 -6.25
CA SER A 111 0.29 -10.55 -5.73
C SER A 111 -0.22 -10.76 -4.31
N SER A 112 -0.16 -9.74 -3.45
CA SER A 112 -0.72 -9.76 -2.09
C SER A 112 -2.25 -9.80 -2.12
N ILE A 113 -2.86 -9.02 -3.01
CA ILE A 113 -4.31 -8.99 -3.20
C ILE A 113 -4.81 -10.34 -3.72
N ALA A 114 -4.10 -10.98 -4.66
CA ALA A 114 -4.45 -12.31 -5.16
C ALA A 114 -4.41 -13.36 -4.03
N ALA A 115 -3.38 -13.33 -3.17
CA ALA A 115 -3.32 -14.22 -2.00
C ALA A 115 -4.50 -13.97 -1.04
N HIS A 116 -4.86 -12.71 -0.79
CA HIS A 116 -6.04 -12.33 -0.01
C HIS A 116 -7.34 -12.84 -0.64
N VAL A 117 -7.52 -12.67 -1.96
CA VAL A 117 -8.69 -13.16 -2.70
C VAL A 117 -8.87 -14.67 -2.52
N VAL A 118 -7.79 -15.45 -2.67
CA VAL A 118 -7.83 -16.90 -2.46
C VAL A 118 -8.23 -17.22 -1.02
N SER A 119 -7.59 -16.57 -0.03
CA SER A 119 -7.86 -16.76 1.40
C SER A 119 -9.32 -16.41 1.77
N ALA A 120 -9.80 -15.24 1.37
CA ALA A 120 -11.17 -14.78 1.60
C ALA A 120 -12.19 -15.70 0.91
N THR A 121 -11.89 -16.21 -0.28
CA THR A 121 -12.78 -17.15 -0.99
C THR A 121 -12.92 -18.45 -0.23
N VAL A 122 -11.82 -19.05 0.25
CA VAL A 122 -11.88 -20.30 1.02
C VAL A 122 -12.53 -20.12 2.40
N LYS A 123 -12.46 -18.90 2.97
CA LYS A 123 -13.18 -18.53 4.21
C LYS A 123 -14.66 -18.22 3.99
N GLY A 124 -15.14 -18.19 2.75
CA GLY A 124 -16.53 -17.83 2.43
C GLY A 124 -16.85 -16.34 2.56
N GLN A 125 -15.84 -15.46 2.51
CA GLN A 125 -15.97 -14.00 2.65
C GLN A 125 -16.31 -13.29 1.33
N GLY A 126 -17.06 -13.96 0.44
CA GLY A 126 -17.36 -13.43 -0.90
C GLY A 126 -18.16 -12.12 -0.90
N TYR A 127 -18.90 -11.83 0.18
CA TYR A 127 -19.66 -10.58 0.32
C TYR A 127 -18.77 -9.34 0.52
N SER A 128 -17.73 -9.43 1.36
CA SER A 128 -16.84 -8.29 1.65
C SER A 128 -15.71 -8.15 0.65
N LEU A 129 -15.36 -9.24 -0.04
CA LEU A 129 -14.21 -9.29 -0.95
C LEU A 129 -14.18 -8.18 -2.01
N PRO A 130 -15.30 -7.82 -2.70
CA PRO A 130 -15.27 -6.76 -3.70
C PRO A 130 -14.85 -5.40 -3.13
N ALA A 131 -15.14 -5.13 -1.86
CA ALA A 131 -14.75 -3.90 -1.18
C ALA A 131 -13.27 -3.93 -0.76
N ASP A 132 -12.75 -5.10 -0.36
CA ASP A 132 -11.37 -5.27 0.09
C ASP A 132 -10.35 -5.11 -1.06
N ILE A 133 -10.76 -5.35 -2.31
CA ILE A 133 -9.90 -5.28 -3.49
C ILE A 133 -10.01 -3.96 -4.26
N GLN A 134 -10.76 -2.97 -3.76
CA GLN A 134 -10.89 -1.67 -4.44
C GLN A 134 -9.60 -0.86 -4.35
N CYS A 135 -9.39 0.06 -5.29
CA CYS A 135 -8.25 0.98 -5.24
C CYS A 135 -8.34 1.93 -4.03
N VAL A 136 -9.57 2.27 -3.63
CA VAL A 136 -9.88 3.11 -2.47
C VAL A 136 -10.94 2.40 -1.63
N ASP A 137 -10.64 2.16 -0.36
CA ASP A 137 -11.59 1.68 0.64
C ASP A 137 -12.03 2.86 1.52
N ALA A 138 -13.29 3.27 1.34
CA ALA A 138 -13.91 4.40 2.04
C ALA A 138 -14.85 3.96 3.18
N ARG A 139 -14.81 2.68 3.60
CA ARG A 139 -15.63 2.19 4.73
C ARG A 139 -15.12 2.69 6.08
N TRP A 140 -13.85 3.07 6.15
CA TRP A 140 -13.20 3.63 7.33
C TRP A 140 -13.37 5.14 7.41
N GLU A 141 -13.23 5.68 8.63
CA GLU A 141 -13.23 7.15 8.85
C GLU A 141 -12.17 7.84 7.99
N ILE A 142 -10.95 7.27 7.94
CA ILE A 142 -9.88 7.74 7.09
C ILE A 142 -9.72 6.76 5.91
N PRO A 143 -9.96 7.21 4.67
CA PRO A 143 -9.92 6.33 3.51
C PRO A 143 -8.56 5.67 3.31
N VAL A 144 -8.58 4.39 2.94
CA VAL A 144 -7.39 3.60 2.64
C VAL A 144 -7.20 3.53 1.13
N VAL A 145 -5.97 3.71 0.66
CA VAL A 145 -5.63 3.67 -0.78
C VAL A 145 -4.50 2.68 -1.07
N LEU A 146 -4.59 2.00 -2.22
CA LEU A 146 -3.68 0.95 -2.65
C LEU A 146 -2.93 1.33 -3.94
N PRO A 147 -1.87 2.17 -3.88
CA PRO A 147 -1.09 2.57 -5.06
C PRO A 147 -0.53 1.43 -5.89
N LEU A 148 -0.06 0.40 -5.21
CA LEU A 148 0.69 -0.69 -5.84
C LEU A 148 -0.24 -1.82 -6.29
N ARG A 149 -1.57 -1.61 -6.21
CA ARG A 149 -2.60 -2.61 -6.48
C ARG A 149 -2.39 -3.34 -7.80
N ASP A 150 -1.96 -2.63 -8.83
CA ASP A 150 -1.80 -3.17 -10.18
C ASP A 150 -0.34 -3.57 -10.49
N CYS A 151 0.56 -3.45 -9.51
CA CYS A 151 1.96 -3.86 -9.64
C CYS A 151 2.16 -5.28 -9.13
N PHE A 152 2.98 -6.06 -9.83
CA PHE A 152 3.45 -7.35 -9.36
C PHE A 152 4.58 -7.20 -8.34
N ILE A 153 4.66 -8.13 -7.38
CA ILE A 153 5.72 -8.12 -6.38
C ILE A 153 7.12 -8.21 -7.02
N GLN A 154 7.24 -8.91 -8.16
CA GLN A 154 8.49 -9.00 -8.92
C GLN A 154 8.92 -7.64 -9.48
N GLU A 155 7.97 -6.84 -9.97
CA GLU A 155 8.24 -5.49 -10.50
C GLU A 155 8.68 -4.56 -9.38
N ILE A 156 8.00 -4.62 -8.22
CA ILE A 156 8.36 -3.85 -7.03
C ILE A 156 9.77 -4.24 -6.55
N ASN A 157 10.06 -5.54 -6.48
CA ASN A 157 11.39 -6.02 -6.09
C ASN A 157 12.48 -5.58 -7.06
N MET A 158 12.20 -5.62 -8.37
CA MET A 158 13.13 -5.14 -9.40
C MET A 158 13.37 -3.63 -9.25
N PHE A 159 12.30 -2.85 -9.08
CA PHE A 159 12.38 -1.40 -8.86
C PHE A 159 13.23 -1.07 -7.63
N CYS A 160 13.00 -1.74 -6.49
CA CYS A 160 13.82 -1.54 -5.29
C CYS A 160 15.30 -1.88 -5.50
N ARG A 161 15.61 -2.92 -6.27
CA ARG A 161 17.01 -3.30 -6.59
C ARG A 161 17.69 -2.25 -7.46
N LEU A 162 16.98 -1.69 -8.44
CA LEU A 162 17.51 -0.66 -9.33
C LEU A 162 17.77 0.66 -8.58
N ASP A 163 16.84 1.06 -7.72
CA ASP A 163 16.94 2.29 -6.92
C ASP A 163 17.77 2.14 -5.63
N ARG A 164 18.33 0.95 -5.37
CA ARG A 164 19.07 0.60 -4.14
C ARG A 164 18.26 0.80 -2.85
N PHE A 165 16.95 0.64 -2.90
CA PHE A 165 16.13 0.59 -1.70
C PHE A 165 16.35 -0.74 -0.96
N VAL A 166 16.69 -0.67 0.32
CA VAL A 166 16.72 -1.85 1.20
C VAL A 166 15.30 -2.16 1.63
N LEU A 167 14.77 -3.30 1.18
CA LEU A 167 13.54 -3.88 1.74
C LEU A 167 13.91 -4.51 3.09
N LEU A 168 13.38 -3.97 4.19
CA LEU A 168 13.46 -4.55 5.54
C LEU A 168 12.39 -5.63 5.74
#